data_AF-A0A2V8YKL0-F1
#
_entry.id   AF-A0A2V8YKL0-F1
#
_cell.length_a   1.000
_cell.length_b   1.000
_cell.length_c   1.000
_cell.angle_alpha   90.00
_cell.angle_beta   90.00
_cell.angle_gamma   90.00
#
_symmetry.space_group_name_H-M   'P 1'
#
loop_
_entity.id
_entity.type
_entity.pdbx_description
1 polymer ?
#
loop_
_entity_poly.entity_id
_entity_poly.type
_entity_poly.pdbx_seq_one_letter_code
_entity_poly.pdbx_strand_id
1 'polypeptide(L)'
;MNLRNAIVALLFAVPALIALPGSSHNPIVFGGALIWCLWFEYWYHRALQHRPGTIFQQKHHIHHATYQTVEDCTSTSCAEHLDFGGNVVYVAILFTANGAPLLLIDLVFGVHWLAPSMIVFVSFFLFLEILHRRIHLGQWVPWGAAHHHKHHVAPLTNFGVVSSWLDRLFGTKAQS
;
A
#
# COMPACT_ATOMS: atom_id res chain seq x y z
N MET A 1 10.88 6.87 0.32
CA MET A 1 9.65 7.08 -0.46
C MET A 1 10.04 7.73 -1.77
N ASN A 2 9.39 7.37 -2.87
CA ASN A 2 9.62 8.03 -4.15
C ASN A 2 8.87 9.38 -4.14
N LEU A 3 9.58 10.50 -4.30
CA LEU A 3 8.97 11.83 -4.23
C LEU A 3 7.85 12.01 -5.26
N ARG A 4 7.98 11.40 -6.45
CA ARG A 4 6.97 11.50 -7.51
C ARG A 4 5.68 10.78 -7.13
N ASN A 5 5.77 9.59 -6.55
CA ASN A 5 4.60 8.85 -6.06
C ASN A 5 3.89 9.63 -4.94
N ALA A 6 4.66 10.20 -4.02
CA ALA A 6 4.13 11.02 -2.93
C ALA A 6 3.38 12.25 -3.45
N ILE A 7 3.94 12.98 -4.42
CA ILE A 7 3.28 14.13 -5.06
C ILE A 7 1.94 13.70 -5.67
N VAL A 8 1.91 12.61 -6.43
CA VAL A 8 0.66 12.13 -7.05
C VAL A 8 -0.38 11.77 -5.98
N ALA A 9 0.00 11.00 -4.96
CA ALA A 9 -0.89 10.67 -3.86
C ALA A 9 -1.46 11.93 -3.17
N LEU A 10 -0.61 12.94 -2.94
CA LEU A 10 -1.02 14.22 -2.36
C LEU A 10 -1.96 15.02 -3.27
N LEU A 11 -1.80 14.94 -4.60
CA LEU A 11 -2.75 15.57 -5.54
C LEU A 11 -4.16 14.98 -5.40
N PHE A 12 -4.30 13.69 -5.09
CA PHE A 12 -5.60 13.08 -4.77
C PHE A 12 -6.13 13.47 -3.39
N ALA A 13 -5.27 13.93 -2.47
CA ALA A 13 -5.71 14.46 -1.18
C ALA A 13 -6.36 15.84 -1.30
N VAL A 14 -5.93 16.68 -2.24
CA VAL A 14 -6.44 18.06 -2.40
C VAL A 14 -7.96 18.13 -2.54
N PRO A 15 -8.62 17.44 -3.49
CA PRO A 15 -10.08 17.49 -3.60
C PRO A 15 -10.77 16.90 -2.37
N ALA A 16 -10.18 15.86 -1.75
CA ALA A 16 -10.72 15.28 -0.53
C ALA A 16 -10.66 16.26 0.65
N LEU A 17 -9.57 17.02 0.81
CA LEU A 17 -9.43 18.05 1.85
C LEU A 17 -10.43 19.18 1.67
N ILE A 18 -10.67 19.60 0.42
CA ILE A 18 -11.67 20.64 0.10
C ILE A 18 -13.08 20.16 0.45
N ALA A 19 -13.40 18.89 0.17
CA ALA A 19 -14.72 18.31 0.42
C ALA A 19 -14.93 17.87 1.88
N LEU A 20 -13.86 17.65 2.65
CA LEU A 20 -13.91 17.09 4.00
C LEU A 20 -14.86 17.83 4.96
N PRO A 21 -14.90 19.18 5.01
CA PRO A 21 -15.81 19.90 5.91
C PRO A 21 -17.29 19.58 5.69
N GLY A 22 -17.68 19.26 4.46
CA GLY A 22 -19.06 18.90 4.10
C GLY A 22 -19.33 17.38 4.11
N SER A 23 -18.37 16.57 4.57
CA SER A 23 -18.43 15.11 4.49
C SER A 23 -18.82 14.46 5.83
N SER A 24 -18.97 13.14 5.83
CA SER A 24 -19.18 12.39 7.06
C SER A 24 -17.97 12.48 8.00
N HIS A 25 -18.23 12.84 9.26
CA HIS A 25 -17.22 12.86 10.33
C HIS A 25 -17.38 11.69 11.30
N ASN A 26 -18.22 10.70 10.96
CA ASN A 26 -18.43 9.53 11.81
C ASN A 26 -17.12 8.71 11.88
N PRO A 27 -16.56 8.46 13.09
CA PRO A 27 -15.33 7.67 13.26
C PRO A 27 -15.37 6.28 12.63
N ILE A 28 -16.56 5.68 12.49
CA ILE A 28 -16.74 4.38 11.83
C ILE A 28 -16.27 4.43 10.38
N VAL A 29 -16.44 5.55 9.67
CA VAL A 29 -15.99 5.70 8.28
C VAL A 29 -14.46 5.67 8.22
N PHE A 30 -13.78 6.35 9.12
CA PHE A 30 -12.31 6.34 9.20
C PHE A 30 -11.78 4.94 9.55
N GLY A 31 -12.41 4.26 10.52
CA GLY A 31 -12.06 2.90 10.88
C GLY A 31 -12.29 1.89 9.74
N GLY A 32 -13.44 2.00 9.07
CA GLY A 32 -13.77 1.19 7.90
C GLY A 32 -12.81 1.41 6.74
N ALA A 33 -12.45 2.67 6.47
CA ALA A 33 -11.46 3.01 5.44
C ALA A 33 -10.07 2.43 5.77
N LEU A 34 -9.65 2.42 7.04
CA LEU A 34 -8.38 1.81 7.44
C LEU A 34 -8.39 0.29 7.24
N ILE A 35 -9.48 -0.39 7.61
CA ILE A 35 -9.66 -1.83 7.37
C ILE A 35 -9.62 -2.12 5.86
N TRP A 36 -10.28 -1.29 5.05
CA TRP A 36 -10.23 -1.37 3.60
C TRP A 36 -8.81 -1.22 3.08
N CYS A 37 -8.03 -0.26 3.57
CA CYS A 37 -6.64 -0.07 3.16
C CYS A 37 -5.77 -1.31 3.40
N LEU A 38 -5.91 -1.93 4.58
CA LEU A 38 -5.20 -3.17 4.92
C LEU A 38 -5.62 -4.32 4.00
N TRP A 39 -6.93 -4.45 3.76
CA TRP A 39 -7.47 -5.46 2.84
C TRP A 39 -6.94 -5.24 1.43
N PHE A 40 -6.98 -4.00 0.96
CA PHE A 40 -6.50 -3.59 -0.35
C PHE A 40 -5.01 -3.88 -0.54
N GLU A 41 -4.16 -3.48 0.41
CA GLU A 41 -2.71 -3.75 0.40
C GLU A 41 -2.43 -5.24 0.22
N TYR A 42 -3.06 -6.08 1.04
CA TYR A 42 -2.88 -7.53 1.00
C TYR A 42 -3.24 -8.12 -0.37
N TRP A 43 -4.42 -7.76 -0.91
CA TRP A 43 -4.87 -8.31 -2.18
C TRP A 43 -4.14 -7.71 -3.37
N TYR A 44 -3.76 -6.44 -3.33
CA TYR A 44 -2.91 -5.84 -4.34
C TYR A 44 -1.57 -6.58 -4.39
N HIS A 45 -0.95 -6.83 -3.24
CA HIS A 45 0.32 -7.54 -3.17
C HIS A 45 0.18 -9.00 -3.65
N ARG A 46 -0.79 -9.74 -3.12
CA ARG A 46 -1.00 -11.14 -3.49
C ARG A 46 -1.50 -11.34 -4.92
N ALA A 47 -2.53 -10.62 -5.34
CA ALA A 47 -3.28 -10.90 -6.57
C ALA A 47 -2.88 -10.03 -7.77
N LEU A 48 -2.18 -8.92 -7.56
CA LEU A 48 -1.64 -8.12 -8.66
C LEU A 48 -0.13 -8.24 -8.74
N GLN A 49 0.60 -8.07 -7.63
CA GLN A 49 2.07 -8.12 -7.66
C GLN A 49 2.65 -9.54 -7.71
N HIS A 50 1.95 -10.58 -7.24
CA HIS A 50 2.41 -11.97 -7.35
C HIS A 50 1.67 -12.80 -8.40
N ARG A 51 0.69 -12.22 -9.11
CA ARG A 51 -0.03 -12.93 -10.17
C ARG A 51 0.74 -12.87 -11.49
N PRO A 52 1.07 -14.01 -12.12
CA PRO A 52 1.77 -14.02 -13.41
C PRO A 52 1.01 -13.24 -14.50
N GLY A 53 1.75 -12.54 -15.35
CA GLY A 53 1.22 -11.85 -16.51
C GLY A 53 0.70 -10.43 -16.26
N THR A 54 0.82 -9.90 -15.04
CA THR A 54 0.51 -8.50 -14.78
C THR A 54 1.77 -7.63 -14.89
N ILE A 55 1.60 -6.37 -15.27
CA ILE A 55 2.66 -5.36 -15.21
C ILE A 55 3.19 -5.12 -13.78
N PHE A 56 2.34 -5.32 -12.78
CA PHE A 56 2.71 -5.19 -11.36
C PHE A 56 3.63 -6.32 -10.92
N GLN A 57 3.43 -7.52 -11.47
CA GLN A 57 4.28 -8.68 -11.22
C GLN A 57 5.67 -8.51 -11.79
N GLN A 58 5.82 -7.95 -12.99
CA GLN A 58 7.15 -7.70 -13.55
C GLN A 58 7.97 -6.75 -12.66
N LYS A 59 7.36 -5.67 -12.20
CA LYS A 59 8.01 -4.71 -11.30
C LYS A 59 8.34 -5.32 -9.95
N HIS A 60 7.39 -6.05 -9.38
CA HIS A 60 7.57 -6.67 -8.08
C HIS A 60 8.60 -7.80 -8.14
N HIS A 61 8.69 -8.52 -9.26
CA HIS A 61 9.74 -9.49 -9.51
C HIS A 61 11.13 -8.84 -9.54
N ILE A 62 11.28 -7.66 -10.17
CA ILE A 62 12.55 -6.91 -10.11
C ILE A 62 12.87 -6.55 -8.65
N HIS A 63 11.89 -6.06 -7.90
CA HIS A 63 12.06 -5.76 -6.48
C HIS A 63 12.58 -6.97 -5.67
N HIS A 64 12.01 -8.17 -5.88
CA HIS A 64 12.49 -9.43 -5.28
C HIS A 64 13.87 -9.84 -5.81
N ALA A 65 14.12 -9.71 -7.10
CA ALA A 65 15.39 -10.09 -7.72
C ALA A 65 16.56 -9.20 -7.28
N THR A 66 16.28 -7.95 -6.94
CA THR A 66 17.25 -6.99 -6.38
C THR A 66 17.24 -6.97 -4.85
N TYR A 67 16.52 -7.90 -4.20
CA TYR A 67 16.52 -8.00 -2.76
C TYR A 67 17.94 -8.31 -2.26
N GLN A 68 18.40 -7.50 -1.33
CA GLN A 68 19.65 -7.70 -0.61
C GLN A 68 19.34 -7.69 0.89
N THR A 69 20.02 -8.54 1.64
CA THR A 69 20.00 -8.47 3.10
C THR A 69 20.55 -7.12 3.56
N VAL A 70 20.12 -6.67 4.74
CA VAL A 70 20.49 -5.36 5.29
C VAL A 70 22.01 -5.15 5.34
N GLU A 71 22.78 -6.21 5.58
CA GLU A 71 24.24 -6.20 5.60
C GLU A 71 24.87 -5.85 4.24
N ASP A 72 24.17 -6.15 3.13
CA ASP A 72 24.67 -5.98 1.76
C ASP A 72 24.07 -4.76 1.03
N CYS A 73 22.97 -4.18 1.54
CA CYS A 73 22.32 -3.00 0.96
C CYS A 73 23.13 -1.72 1.27
N THR A 74 24.26 -1.57 0.58
CA THR A 74 25.20 -0.43 0.70
C THR A 74 25.17 0.51 -0.50
N SER A 75 24.31 0.26 -1.50
CA SER A 75 24.30 0.98 -2.77
C SER A 75 22.94 1.58 -3.15
N THR A 76 22.97 2.60 -4.02
CA THR A 76 21.81 3.30 -4.56
C THR A 76 20.81 2.37 -5.27
N SER A 77 21.26 1.24 -5.83
CA SER A 77 20.42 0.30 -6.60
C SER A 77 19.38 -0.41 -5.74
N CYS A 78 19.73 -0.75 -4.49
CA CYS A 78 18.81 -1.35 -3.51
C CYS A 78 17.57 -0.45 -3.27
N ALA A 79 17.75 0.88 -3.33
CA ALA A 79 16.70 1.84 -3.01
C ALA A 79 15.76 2.17 -4.19
N GLU A 80 16.19 1.91 -5.43
CA GLU A 80 15.48 2.30 -6.66
C GLU A 80 14.23 1.47 -6.93
N HIS A 81 14.18 0.24 -6.42
CA HIS A 81 13.08 -0.70 -6.67
C HIS A 81 12.20 -0.96 -5.44
N LEU A 82 12.26 -0.09 -4.42
CA LEU A 82 11.49 -0.26 -3.17
C LEU A 82 10.11 0.40 -3.17
N ASP A 83 9.76 1.13 -4.22
CA ASP A 83 8.53 1.91 -4.25
C ASP A 83 7.30 1.06 -4.62
N PHE A 84 6.12 1.50 -4.16
CA PHE A 84 4.88 0.77 -4.32
C PHE A 84 4.18 1.30 -5.56
N GLY A 85 4.56 0.76 -6.72
CA GLY A 85 3.96 1.08 -8.02
C GLY A 85 4.97 1.50 -9.09
N GLY A 86 6.16 2.00 -8.73
CA GLY A 86 7.26 2.32 -9.64
C GLY A 86 6.94 3.19 -10.85
N ASN A 87 5.78 3.85 -10.86
CA ASN A 87 5.32 4.75 -11.92
C ASN A 87 4.10 5.53 -11.41
N VAL A 88 4.17 6.86 -11.57
CA VAL A 88 3.12 7.83 -11.21
C VAL A 88 1.75 7.51 -11.81
N VAL A 89 1.69 6.96 -13.02
CA VAL A 89 0.44 6.59 -13.69
C VAL A 89 -0.25 5.45 -12.94
N TYR A 90 0.51 4.48 -12.42
CA TYR A 90 -0.07 3.38 -11.66
C TYR A 90 -0.56 3.82 -10.29
N VAL A 91 0.16 4.75 -9.64
CA VAL A 91 -0.35 5.41 -8.44
C VAL A 91 -1.69 6.10 -8.75
N ALA A 92 -1.77 6.91 -9.81
CA ALA A 92 -3.02 7.55 -10.20
C ALA A 92 -4.16 6.53 -10.44
N ILE A 93 -3.89 5.45 -11.17
CA ILE A 93 -4.88 4.38 -11.40
C ILE A 93 -5.33 3.74 -10.08
N LEU A 94 -4.42 3.48 -9.13
CA LEU A 94 -4.75 2.92 -7.82
C LEU A 94 -5.71 3.83 -7.05
N PHE A 95 -5.43 5.14 -7.02
CA PHE A 95 -6.27 6.11 -6.36
C PHE A 95 -7.64 6.26 -7.05
N THR A 96 -7.68 6.29 -8.39
CA THR A 96 -8.93 6.33 -9.14
C THR A 96 -9.76 5.06 -8.93
N ALA A 97 -9.13 3.88 -8.95
CA ALA A 97 -9.82 2.60 -8.75
C ALA A 97 -10.37 2.44 -7.32
N ASN A 98 -9.72 3.02 -6.30
CA ASN A 98 -10.24 3.05 -4.94
C ASN A 98 -11.33 4.12 -4.76
N GLY A 99 -11.17 5.30 -5.38
CA GLY A 99 -12.11 6.41 -5.27
C GLY A 99 -13.42 6.19 -6.04
N ALA A 100 -13.39 5.51 -7.19
CA ALA A 100 -14.57 5.35 -8.04
C ALA A 100 -15.73 4.58 -7.36
N PRO A 101 -15.50 3.45 -6.67
CA PRO A 101 -16.56 2.78 -5.90
C PRO A 101 -17.13 3.65 -4.78
N LEU A 102 -16.26 4.39 -4.07
CA LEU A 102 -16.69 5.29 -2.99
C LEU A 102 -17.53 6.45 -3.52
N LEU A 103 -17.13 7.03 -4.65
CA LEU A 103 -17.90 8.07 -5.34
C LEU A 103 -19.29 7.53 -5.72
N LEU A 104 -19.36 6.31 -6.28
CA LEU A 104 -20.62 5.70 -6.64
C LEU A 104 -21.53 5.49 -5.40
N ILE A 105 -20.97 5.01 -4.29
CA ILE A 105 -21.70 4.85 -3.02
C ILE A 105 -22.25 6.21 -2.55
N ASP A 106 -21.42 7.26 -2.58
CA ASP A 106 -21.85 8.60 -2.18
C ASP A 106 -22.97 9.14 -3.07
N LEU A 107 -22.88 8.94 -4.39
CA LEU A 107 -23.89 9.38 -5.34
C LEU A 107 -25.22 8.64 -5.18
N VAL A 108 -25.19 7.35 -4.84
CA VAL A 108 -26.40 6.51 -4.71
C VAL A 108 -27.06 6.68 -3.35
N PHE A 109 -26.28 6.77 -2.27
CA PHE A 109 -26.79 6.71 -0.90
C PHE A 109 -26.67 8.03 -0.14
N GLY A 110 -25.97 9.05 -0.67
CA GLY A 110 -25.81 10.34 0.00
C GLY A 110 -25.04 10.25 1.32
N VAL A 111 -24.16 9.27 1.48
CA VAL A 111 -23.47 9.01 2.77
C VAL A 111 -22.22 9.87 2.98
N HIS A 112 -21.68 10.48 1.92
CA HIS A 112 -20.54 11.39 1.94
C HIS A 112 -19.27 10.79 2.58
N TRP A 113 -18.92 9.57 2.21
CA TRP A 113 -17.76 8.81 2.73
C TRP A 113 -16.50 8.97 1.89
N LEU A 114 -16.59 9.46 0.65
CA LEU A 114 -15.46 9.55 -0.28
C LEU A 114 -14.31 10.35 0.31
N ALA A 115 -14.56 11.61 0.71
CA ALA A 115 -13.52 12.49 1.21
C ALA A 115 -12.75 11.93 2.42
N PRO A 116 -13.39 11.55 3.55
CA PRO A 116 -12.67 10.99 4.69
C PRO A 116 -11.93 9.70 4.34
N SER A 117 -12.52 8.83 3.51
CA SER A 117 -11.88 7.58 3.08
C SER A 117 -10.65 7.83 2.21
N MET A 118 -10.69 8.82 1.32
CA MET A 118 -9.55 9.21 0.50
C MET A 118 -8.42 9.79 1.35
N ILE A 119 -8.70 10.59 2.38
CA ILE A 119 -7.68 11.06 3.32
C ILE A 119 -6.99 9.89 4.03
N VAL A 120 -7.77 8.91 4.50
CA VAL A 120 -7.22 7.69 5.11
C VAL A 120 -6.37 6.92 4.10
N PHE A 121 -6.84 6.74 2.87
CA PHE A 121 -6.13 5.98 1.84
C PHE A 121 -4.81 6.66 1.42
N VAL A 122 -4.80 7.99 1.24
CA VAL A 122 -3.55 8.74 0.99
C VAL A 122 -2.57 8.55 2.15
N SER A 123 -3.04 8.76 3.38
CA SER A 123 -2.20 8.66 4.58
C SER A 123 -1.61 7.26 4.73
N PHE A 124 -2.44 6.24 4.49
CA PHE A 124 -2.04 4.85 4.52
C PHE A 124 -1.02 4.52 3.43
N PHE A 125 -1.24 4.96 2.19
CA PHE A 125 -0.32 4.73 1.08
C PHE A 125 1.07 5.32 1.36
N LEU A 126 1.14 6.57 1.84
CA LEU A 126 2.39 7.21 2.21
C LEU A 126 3.09 6.46 3.36
N PHE A 127 2.32 6.06 4.37
CA PHE A 127 2.84 5.27 5.48
C PHE A 127 3.40 3.92 5.02
N LEU A 128 2.67 3.20 4.16
CA LEU A 128 3.09 1.93 3.56
C LEU A 128 4.40 2.10 2.77
N GLU A 129 4.51 3.09 1.90
CA GLU A 129 5.74 3.32 1.13
C GLU A 129 6.95 3.62 2.03
N ILE A 130 6.74 4.39 3.10
CA ILE A 130 7.78 4.72 4.08
C ILE A 130 8.17 3.47 4.87
N LEU A 131 7.20 2.74 5.40
CA LEU A 131 7.41 1.54 6.20
C LEU A 131 8.14 0.47 5.38
N HIS A 132 7.64 0.17 4.17
CA HIS A 132 8.21 -0.81 3.26
C HIS A 132 9.68 -0.48 2.94
N ARG A 133 9.97 0.78 2.59
CA ARG A 133 11.35 1.20 2.34
C ARG A 133 12.21 1.06 3.59
N ARG A 134 11.73 1.49 4.75
CA ARG A 134 12.50 1.43 6.00
C ARG A 134 12.89 0.00 6.37
N ILE A 135 11.97 -0.95 6.19
CA ILE A 135 12.24 -2.38 6.37
C ILE A 135 13.44 -2.80 5.53
N HIS A 136 13.42 -2.49 4.24
CA HIS A 136 14.50 -2.88 3.31
C HIS A 136 15.83 -2.19 3.55
N LEU A 137 15.82 -0.94 4.01
CA LEU A 137 17.03 -0.19 4.33
C LEU A 137 17.58 -0.48 5.74
N GLY A 138 17.02 -1.47 6.46
CA GLY A 138 17.43 -1.78 7.84
C GLY A 138 17.18 -0.64 8.83
N GLN A 139 16.32 0.32 8.47
CA GLN A 139 15.98 1.45 9.33
C GLN A 139 14.97 1.01 10.39
N TRP A 140 14.94 1.73 11.51
CA TRP A 140 14.00 1.41 12.58
C TRP A 140 12.55 1.52 12.09
N VAL A 141 11.80 0.44 12.33
CA VAL A 141 10.36 0.33 12.14
C VAL A 141 9.73 -0.29 13.38
N PRO A 142 8.47 0.04 13.69
CA PRO A 142 7.85 -0.44 14.92
C PRO A 142 7.43 -1.92 14.84
N TRP A 143 7.26 -2.49 13.64
CA TRP A 143 6.95 -3.91 13.41
C TRP A 143 7.12 -4.28 11.92
N GLY A 144 6.82 -5.54 11.58
CA GLY A 144 6.67 -5.98 10.18
C GLY A 144 7.96 -6.40 9.47
N ALA A 145 9.13 -5.91 9.90
CA ALA A 145 10.41 -6.18 9.23
C ALA A 145 10.70 -7.68 9.05
N ALA A 146 10.71 -8.46 10.14
CA ALA A 146 10.99 -9.90 10.07
C ALA A 146 9.95 -10.66 9.23
N HIS A 147 8.67 -10.26 9.31
CA HIS A 147 7.59 -10.86 8.53
C HIS A 147 7.79 -10.62 7.04
N HIS A 148 8.14 -9.39 6.66
CA HIS A 148 8.37 -9.00 5.27
C HIS A 148 9.68 -9.56 4.71
N HIS A 149 10.76 -9.63 5.48
CA HIS A 149 11.97 -10.32 4.99
C HIS A 149 11.74 -11.81 4.74
N LYS A 150 10.93 -12.48 5.58
CA LYS A 150 10.50 -13.86 5.29
C LYS A 150 9.70 -13.96 3.98
N HIS A 151 8.93 -12.94 3.61
CA HIS A 151 8.27 -12.88 2.30
C HIS A 151 9.29 -12.89 1.16
N HIS A 152 10.39 -12.13 1.25
CA HIS A 152 11.45 -12.15 0.24
C HIS A 152 12.14 -13.51 0.09
N VAL A 153 12.26 -14.27 1.17
CA VAL A 153 12.80 -15.64 1.14
C VAL A 153 11.78 -16.66 0.60
N ALA A 154 10.50 -16.47 0.91
CA ALA A 154 9.39 -17.33 0.48
C ALA A 154 8.25 -16.50 -0.14
N PRO A 155 8.36 -16.09 -1.42
CA PRO A 155 7.51 -15.05 -2.05
C PRO A 155 6.01 -15.35 -2.11
N LEU A 156 5.59 -16.59 -1.88
CA LEU A 156 4.18 -16.98 -1.87
C LEU A 156 3.54 -16.96 -0.48
N THR A 157 4.20 -16.34 0.51
CA THR A 157 3.71 -16.20 1.89
C THR A 157 3.94 -14.79 2.40
N ASN A 158 3.29 -14.37 3.49
CA ASN A 158 3.52 -13.09 4.17
C ASN A 158 3.30 -11.84 3.28
N PHE A 159 2.13 -11.72 2.65
CA PHE A 159 1.81 -10.61 1.75
C PHE A 159 1.51 -9.28 2.49
N GLY A 160 1.08 -9.31 3.74
CA GLY A 160 0.84 -8.08 4.50
C GLY A 160 2.15 -7.42 4.94
N VAL A 161 2.42 -6.21 4.47
CA VAL A 161 3.59 -5.39 4.87
C VAL A 161 3.26 -4.60 6.15
N VAL A 162 2.12 -3.92 6.19
CA VAL A 162 1.71 -3.13 7.38
C VAL A 162 1.26 -4.04 8.51
N SER A 163 0.56 -5.13 8.21
CA SER A 163 0.09 -6.07 9.24
C SER A 163 -0.11 -7.48 8.72
N SER A 164 0.22 -8.47 9.57
CA SER A 164 0.13 -9.91 9.27
C SER A 164 -1.25 -10.54 9.50
N TRP A 165 -2.27 -9.76 9.87
CA TRP A 165 -3.57 -10.32 10.25
C TRP A 165 -4.29 -11.02 9.09
N LEU A 166 -4.21 -10.45 7.88
CA LEU A 166 -4.79 -11.05 6.67
C LEU A 166 -4.03 -12.30 6.25
N ASP A 167 -2.71 -12.34 6.45
CA ASP A 167 -1.94 -13.55 6.24
C ASP A 167 -2.39 -14.70 7.17
N ARG A 168 -2.73 -14.39 8.42
CA ARG A 168 -3.29 -15.38 9.35
C ARG A 168 -4.70 -15.79 8.93
N LEU A 169 -5.54 -14.82 8.58
CA LEU A 169 -6.93 -15.06 8.20
C LEU A 169 -7.03 -15.94 6.95
N PHE A 170 -6.16 -15.74 5.96
CA PHE A 170 -6.17 -16.47 4.70
C PHE A 170 -5.14 -17.61 4.62
N GLY A 171 -4.48 -17.94 5.74
CA GLY A 171 -3.53 -19.06 5.79
C GLY A 171 -2.27 -18.86 4.94
N THR A 172 -1.87 -17.62 4.65
CA THR A 172 -0.65 -17.29 3.89
C THR A 172 0.52 -16.87 4.77
N LYS A 173 0.40 -16.98 6.10
CA LYS A 173 1.50 -16.69 7.01
C LYS A 173 2.56 -17.79 6.95
N ALA A 174 3.81 -17.41 6.72
CA ALA A 174 4.96 -18.31 6.77
C ALA A 174 5.08 -18.95 8.15
N GLN A 175 5.43 -20.24 8.18
CA GLN A 175 5.72 -20.94 9.43
C GLN A 175 6.99 -20.38 10.08
N SER A 176 7.06 -20.46 11.40
CA SER A 176 8.13 -19.89 12.21
C SER A 176 9.47 -20.54 11.91
#